data_AF-A0AAV0M901-F1
#
_entry.id   AF-A0AAV0M901-F1
#
_cell.length_a   1.000
_cell.length_b   1.000
_cell.length_c   1.000
_cell.angle_alpha   90.00
_cell.angle_beta   90.00
_cell.angle_gamma   90.00
#
_symmetry.space_group_name_H-M   'P 1'
#
loop_
_entity.id
_entity.type
_entity.pdbx_description
1 polymer ?
#
loop_
_entity_poly.entity_id
_entity_poly.type
_entity_poly.pdbx_seq_one_letter_code
_entity_poly.pdbx_strand_id
1 'polypeptide(L)' 'MVGRREDHELRRVFQMFDRNGDGKITRKELSDSLQNLGIYIPEGDLTQMIEKIDVNGDGFVDMDEFG' A
#
# COMPACT_ATOMS: atom_id res chain seq x y z
N MET A 1 -20.46 18.52 -3.03
CA MET A 1 -19.00 18.57 -3.30
C MET A 1 -18.28 18.02 -2.08
N VAL A 2 -18.18 16.69 -1.98
CA VAL A 2 -17.37 15.99 -0.98
C VAL A 2 -16.52 15.03 -1.82
N GLY A 3 -15.20 15.19 -1.83
CA GLY A 3 -14.34 14.42 -2.72
C GLY A 3 -13.03 15.10 -3.09
N ARG A 4 -12.43 15.89 -2.18
CA ARG A 4 -11.10 16.51 -2.42
C ARG A 4 -10.15 16.43 -1.23
N ARG A 5 -10.49 15.67 -0.18
CA ARG A 5 -9.65 15.54 1.02
C ARG A 5 -9.17 14.11 1.24
N GLU A 6 -10.02 13.10 1.07
CA GLU A 6 -9.61 11.69 1.16
C GLU A 6 -8.50 11.34 0.16
N ASP A 7 -8.61 11.77 -1.10
CA ASP A 7 -7.58 11.53 -2.14
C ASP A 7 -6.19 12.05 -1.72
N HIS A 8 -6.13 13.21 -1.05
CA HIS A 8 -4.88 13.82 -0.62
C HIS A 8 -4.26 13.10 0.60
N GLU A 9 -5.09 12.63 1.53
CA GLU A 9 -4.63 11.87 2.69
C GLU A 9 -4.18 10.47 2.25
N LEU A 10 -5.00 9.79 1.45
CA LEU A 10 -4.69 8.48 0.87
C LEU A 10 -3.40 8.56 0.06
N ARG A 11 -3.24 9.54 -0.83
CA ARG A 11 -2.02 9.72 -1.62
C ARG A 11 -0.78 10.00 -0.76
N ARG A 12 -0.91 10.73 0.35
CA ARG A 12 0.22 10.94 1.27
C ARG A 12 0.62 9.66 1.99
N VAL A 13 -0.37 8.89 2.44
CA VAL A 13 -0.15 7.57 3.05
C VAL A 13 0.46 6.62 2.03
N PHE A 14 -0.05 6.63 0.81
CA PHE A 14 0.44 5.82 -0.30
C PHE A 14 1.89 6.13 -0.63
N GLN A 15 2.26 7.41 -0.75
CA GLN A 15 3.65 7.85 -0.94
C GLN A 15 4.58 7.53 0.24
N MET A 16 4.02 7.30 1.43
CA MET A 16 4.81 6.88 2.60
C MET A 16 5.19 5.39 2.51
N PHE A 17 4.36 4.59 1.84
CA PHE A 17 4.59 3.17 1.59
C PHE A 17 5.33 2.91 0.27
N ASP A 18 5.00 3.64 -0.80
CA ASP A 18 5.63 3.62 -2.11
C ASP A 18 7.03 4.26 -2.05
N ARG A 19 8.04 3.43 -1.75
CA ARG A 19 9.43 3.84 -1.57
C ARG A 19 10.10 4.25 -2.88
N ASN A 20 9.73 3.62 -3.99
CA ASN A 20 10.36 3.84 -5.28
C ASN A 20 9.65 4.95 -6.09
N GLY A 21 8.42 5.33 -5.71
CA GLY A 21 7.62 6.36 -6.35
C GLY A 21 6.98 5.93 -7.68
N ASP A 22 6.82 4.62 -7.92
CA ASP A 22 6.27 4.07 -9.15
C ASP A 22 4.73 4.12 -9.21
N GLY A 23 4.09 4.51 -8.10
CA GLY A 23 2.65 4.60 -7.99
C GLY A 23 1.99 3.26 -7.64
N LYS A 24 2.78 2.27 -7.28
CA LYS A 24 2.37 0.94 -6.83
C LYS A 24 3.02 0.63 -5.50
N ILE A 25 2.31 -0.04 -4.60
CA ILE A 25 2.87 -0.56 -3.36
C ILE A 25 3.12 -2.06 -3.54
N THR A 26 4.39 -2.43 -3.57
CA THR A 26 4.77 -3.84 -3.60
C THR A 26 4.77 -4.46 -2.21
N ARG A 27 4.59 -5.78 -2.14
CA ARG A 27 4.77 -6.56 -0.89
C ARG A 27 6.08 -6.21 -0.18
N LYS A 28 7.14 -6.03 -0.97
CA LYS A 28 8.45 -5.71 -0.45
C LYS A 28 8.48 -4.32 0.19
N GLU A 29 7.85 -3.33 -0.44
CA GLU A 29 7.81 -1.95 0.06
C GLU A 29 6.88 -1.79 1.26
N LEU A 30 5.75 -2.50 1.26
CA LEU A 30 4.88 -2.58 2.43
C LEU A 30 5.62 -3.20 3.61
N SER A 31 6.33 -4.32 3.39
CA SER A 31 7.13 -4.99 4.42
C SER A 31 8.28 -4.11 4.94
N ASP A 32 9.00 -3.44 4.04
CA ASP A 32 10.07 -2.51 4.41
C ASP A 32 9.53 -1.34 5.22
N SER A 33 8.41 -0.75 4.79
CA SER A 33 7.76 0.36 5.49
C SER A 33 7.26 -0.03 6.88
N LEU A 34 6.66 -1.22 7.01
CA LEU A 34 6.26 -1.78 8.31
C LEU A 34 7.46 -2.03 9.22
N GLN A 35 8.56 -2.58 8.68
CA GLN A 35 9.80 -2.75 9.43
C GLN A 35 10.39 -1.42 9.90
N ASN A 36 10.32 -0.37 9.08
CA ASN A 36 10.75 0.98 9.48
C ASN A 36 9.89 1.56 10.62
N LEU A 37 8.63 1.15 10.72
CA LEU A 37 7.75 1.49 11.85
C LEU A 37 7.98 0.58 13.08
N GLY A 38 8.88 -0.39 12.99
CA GLY A 38 9.14 -1.39 14.04
C GLY A 38 8.11 -2.51 14.09
N ILE A 39 7.25 -2.63 13.07
CA ILE A 39 6.22 -3.66 12.96
C ILE A 39 6.76 -4.76 12.05
N TYR A 40 6.94 -5.96 12.60
CA TYR A 40 7.35 -7.12 11.82
C TYR A 40 6.13 -7.99 11.50
N ILE A 41 5.78 -8.06 10.22
CA ILE A 41 4.71 -8.94 9.74
C ILE A 41 5.35 -10.05 8.91
N PRO A 42 5.03 -11.34 9.17
CA PRO A 42 5.54 -12.43 8.37
C PRO A 42 5.00 -12.36 6.94
N GLU A 43 5.80 -12.80 5.97
CA GLU A 43 5.47 -12.70 4.54
C GLU A 43 4.14 -13.35 4.16
N GLY A 44 3.73 -14.41 4.88
CA GLY A 44 2.44 -15.06 4.68
C GLY A 44 1.25 -14.15 5.02
N ASP A 45 1.30 -13.47 6.18
CA ASP A 45 0.25 -12.52 6.57
C ASP A 45 0.28 -11.27 5.69
N LEU A 46 1.48 -10.81 5.30
CA LEU A 46 1.62 -9.68 4.41
C LEU A 46 1.06 -9.98 3.00
N THR A 47 1.27 -11.20 2.51
CA THR A 47 0.68 -11.66 1.25
C THR A 47 -0.84 -11.68 1.35
N GLN A 48 -1.40 -12.21 2.45
CA GLN A 48 -2.84 -12.19 2.70
C GLN A 48 -3.43 -10.78 2.82
N MET A 49 -2.65 -9.81 3.34
CA MET A 49 -3.07 -8.40 3.38
C MET A 49 -3.11 -7.79 1.99
N ILE A 50 -2.08 -8.03 1.18
CA ILE A 50 -2.03 -7.53 -0.20
C ILE A 50 -3.14 -8.19 -1.02
N GLU A 51 -3.30 -9.52 -0.98
CA GLU A 51 -4.37 -10.24 -1.70
C GLU A 51 -5.79 -9.78 -1.34
N LYS A 52 -5.99 -9.15 -0.18
CA LYS A 52 -7.30 -8.60 0.21
C LYS A 52 -7.59 -7.23 -0.41
N ILE A 53 -6.55 -6.50 -0.79
CA ILE A 53 -6.62 -5.13 -1.31
C ILE A 53 -6.38 -5.13 -2.83
N ASP A 54 -5.51 -6.02 -3.30
CA ASP A 54 -5.24 -6.33 -4.70
C ASP A 54 -6.49 -6.96 -5.35
N VAL A 55 -7.31 -6.12 -5.98
CA VAL A 55 -8.56 -6.52 -6.63
C VAL A 55 -8.27 -7.01 -8.05
N ASN A 56 -7.25 -6.45 -8.69
CA ASN A 56 -6.88 -6.77 -10.06
C ASN A 56 -6.01 -8.05 -10.16
N GLY A 57 -5.43 -8.50 -9.04
CA GLY A 57 -4.59 -9.69 -8.92
C GLY A 57 -3.19 -9.53 -9.53
N ASP A 58 -2.66 -8.32 -9.65
CA ASP A 58 -1.34 -8.04 -10.23
C ASP A 58 -0.20 -8.24 -9.21
N GLY A 59 -0.53 -8.48 -7.94
CA GLY A 59 0.39 -8.71 -6.85
C GLY A 59 0.96 -7.43 -6.23
N PHE A 60 0.40 -6.29 -6.61
CA PHE A 60 0.71 -4.96 -6.12
C PHE A 60 -0.60 -4.28 -5.70
N VAL A 61 -0.49 -3.13 -5.02
CA VAL A 61 -1.65 -2.30 -4.74
C VAL A 61 -1.44 -0.99 -5.46
N ASP A 62 -2.34 -0.64 -6.37
CA ASP A 62 -2.36 0.63 -7.08
C ASP A 62 -3.13 1.71 -6.29
N MET A 63 -2.92 2.99 -6.60
CA MET A 63 -3.72 4.07 -6.00
C MET A 63 -5.22 3.93 -6.25
N ASP A 64 -5.62 3.27 -7.35
CA ASP A 64 -7.03 3.02 -7.69
C ASP A 64 -7.64 1.91 -6.80
N GLU A 65 -6.82 1.00 -6.27
CA GLU A 65 -7.26 -0.11 -5.42
C GLU A 65 -7.23 0.23 -3.92
N PHE A 66 -6.48 1.25 -3.54
CA PHE A 66 -6.33 1.70 -2.17
C PHE A 66 -7.50 2.60 -1.68
N GLY A 67 -8.41 3.01 -2.58
CA GLY A 67 -9.46 4.01 -2.37
C GLY A 67 -10.89 3.50 -2.50
#